data_AF-A0A529GG59-F1
#
_entry.id   AF-A0A529GG59-F1
#
_cell.length_a   1.000
_cell.length_b   1.000
_cell.length_c   1.000
_cell.angle_alpha   90.00
_cell.angle_beta   90.00
_cell.angle_gamma   90.00
#
_symmetry.space_group_name_H-M   'P 1'
#
loop_
_entity.id
_entity.type
_entity.pdbx_description
1 polymer ?
#
loop_
_entity_poly.entity_id
_entity_poly.type
_entity_poly.pdbx_seq_one_letter_code
_entity_poly.pdbx_strand_id
1 'polypeptide(L)' 'MTGDEAKHLPLEDLHTAAGARFGAFAGWSMPLTYPAGVMKEHLHTREHAGLFDISHMKLFP' A
#
# COMPACT_ATOMS: atom_id res chain seq x y z
N MET A 1 -1.89 -16.10 10.28
CA MET A 1 -1.55 -16.68 8.96
C MET A 1 -0.31 -15.97 8.48
N THR A 2 0.77 -16.72 8.36
CA THR A 2 2.17 -16.28 8.24
C THR A 2 2.41 -15.47 6.96
N GLY A 3 3.00 -14.28 7.12
CA GLY A 3 3.26 -13.29 6.05
C GLY A 3 4.60 -13.46 5.34
N ASP A 4 5.31 -14.58 5.51
CA ASP A 4 6.66 -14.79 4.99
C ASP A 4 6.73 -15.07 3.47
N GLU A 5 5.61 -15.37 2.80
CA GLU A 5 5.58 -15.64 1.35
C GLU A 5 4.89 -14.55 0.51
N ALA A 6 4.59 -13.40 1.12
CA ALA A 6 3.90 -12.33 0.43
C ALA A 6 4.80 -11.70 -0.66
N LYS A 7 4.26 -11.48 -1.85
CA LYS A 7 4.97 -10.80 -2.94
C LYS A 7 5.17 -9.33 -2.58
N HIS A 8 6.33 -8.78 -2.96
CA HIS A 8 6.71 -7.39 -2.70
C HIS A 8 6.34 -6.48 -3.87
N LEU A 9 5.89 -5.26 -3.57
CA LEU A 9 5.55 -4.25 -4.59
C LEU A 9 6.83 -3.71 -5.27
N PRO A 10 6.77 -3.32 -6.57
CA PRO A 10 7.91 -2.70 -7.24
C PRO A 10 8.43 -1.43 -6.56
N LEU A 11 7.57 -0.73 -5.82
CA LEU A 11 7.88 0.52 -5.11
C LEU A 11 8.00 0.34 -3.59
N GLU A 12 8.27 -0.89 -3.10
CA GLU A 12 8.33 -1.18 -1.66
C GLU A 12 9.31 -0.29 -0.88
N ASP A 13 10.47 0.05 -1.46
CA ASP A 13 11.44 0.93 -0.82
C ASP A 13 10.88 2.33 -0.56
N LEU A 14 10.06 2.86 -1.48
CA LEU A 14 9.40 4.15 -1.30
C LEU A 14 8.36 4.09 -0.19
N HIS A 15 7.60 2.99 -0.11
CA HIS A 15 6.61 2.78 0.95
C HIS A 15 7.28 2.66 2.32
N THR A 16 8.40 1.94 2.39
CA THR A 16 9.22 1.79 3.60
C THR A 16 9.77 3.15 4.05
N ALA A 17 10.35 3.93 3.14
CA ALA A 17 10.84 5.27 3.42
C ALA A 17 9.72 6.23 3.87
N ALA A 18 8.50 6.06 3.36
CA ALA A 18 7.32 6.82 3.77
C ALA A 18 6.70 6.36 5.12
N GLY A 19 7.25 5.32 5.75
CA GLY A 19 6.78 4.80 7.04
C GLY A 19 5.48 3.99 6.94
N ALA A 20 5.26 3.31 5.81
CA ALA A 20 4.11 2.44 5.62
C ALA A 20 4.06 1.32 6.66
N ARG A 21 2.85 1.03 7.15
CA ARG A 21 2.55 -0.20 7.89
C ARG A 21 2.02 -1.23 6.91
N PHE A 22 2.80 -2.28 6.70
CA PHE A 22 2.49 -3.34 5.76
C PHE A 22 1.56 -4.40 6.35
N GLY A 23 0.76 -5.03 5.49
CA GLY A 23 -0.02 -6.21 5.82
C GLY A 23 -0.31 -7.06 4.58
N ALA A 24 -0.69 -8.31 4.81
CA ALA A 24 -0.96 -9.26 3.73
C ALA A 24 -2.32 -8.97 3.06
N PHE A 25 -2.32 -8.79 1.74
CA PHE A 25 -3.54 -8.66 0.94
C PHE A 25 -3.36 -9.35 -0.41
N ALA A 26 -4.25 -10.30 -0.74
CA ALA A 26 -4.23 -11.06 -2.00
C ALA A 26 -2.85 -11.70 -2.34
N GLY A 27 -2.09 -12.11 -1.33
CA GLY A 27 -0.75 -12.68 -1.49
C GLY A 27 0.37 -11.64 -1.72
N TRP A 28 0.11 -10.36 -1.47
CA TRP A 28 1.08 -9.26 -1.53
C TRP A 28 1.28 -8.61 -0.17
N SER A 29 2.49 -8.09 0.06
CA SER A 29 2.81 -7.18 1.16
C SER A 29 2.39 -5.76 0.74
N MET A 30 1.25 -5.30 1.25
CA MET A 30 0.64 -4.03 0.83
C MET A 30 0.77 -2.96 1.92
N PRO A 31 1.02 -1.69 1.56
CA PRO A 31 1.00 -0.58 2.51
C PRO A 31 -0.44 -0.26 2.91
N LEU A 32 -0.84 -0.63 4.14
CA LEU A 32 -2.22 -0.47 4.61
C LEU A 32 -2.52 0.93 5.15
N THR A 33 -1.51 1.60 5.72
CA THR A 33 -1.61 2.98 6.23
C THR A 33 -0.22 3.55 6.45
N TYR A 34 -0.10 4.87 6.44
CA TYR A 34 1.10 5.66 6.66
C TYR A 34 1.03 6.37 8.02
N PRO A 35 2.07 7.13 8.45
CA PRO A 35 2.08 7.78 9.76
C PRO A 35 0.92 8.75 10.00
N ALA A 36 0.36 9.35 8.95
CA ALA A 36 -0.81 10.22 9.04
C ALA A 36 -2.08 9.47 9.48
N GLY A 37 -2.18 8.18 9.18
CA GLY A 37 -3.29 7.31 9.52
C GLY A 37 -4.44 7.32 8.51
N VAL A 38 -5.16 6.19 8.47
CA VAL A 38 -6.24 5.91 7.50
C VAL A 38 -7.30 7.01 7.36
N MET A 39 -7.68 7.67 8.45
CA MET A 39 -8.68 8.75 8.40
C MET A 39 -8.17 9.98 7.66
N LYS A 40 -6.91 10.38 7.90
CA LYS A 40 -6.31 11.53 7.22
C LYS A 40 -6.02 11.20 5.76
N GLU A 41 -5.57 9.99 5.46
CA GLU A 41 -5.38 9.52 4.08
C GLU A 41 -6.70 9.54 3.28
N HIS A 42 -7.79 9.08 3.91
CA HIS A 42 -9.12 9.11 3.30
C HIS A 42 -9.58 10.54 2.99
N LEU A 43 -9.54 11.44 3.98
CA LEU A 43 -9.96 12.82 3.81
C LEU A 43 -9.07 13.54 2.79
N HIS A 44 -7.75 13.34 2.83
CA HIS A 44 -6.82 13.93 1.86
C HIS A 44 -7.13 13.49 0.43
N THR A 45 -7.52 12.24 0.21
CA THR A 45 -7.94 11.78 -1.12
C THR A 45 -9.22 12.47 -1.60
N ARG A 46 -10.15 12.77 -0.68
CA ARG A 46 -11.44 13.43 -1.00
C ARG A 46 -11.29 14.92 -1.25
N GLU A 47 -10.44 15.57 -0.46
CA GLU A 47 -10.29 17.03 -0.40
C GLU A 47 -9.13 17.53 -1.28
N HIS A 48 -8.19 16.64 -1.61
CA HIS A 48 -6.99 16.93 -2.40
C HIS A 48 -6.75 15.82 -3.44
N ALA A 49 -5.57 15.20 -3.47
CA ALA A 49 -5.20 14.15 -4.40
C ALA A 49 -4.58 12.97 -3.66
N GLY A 50 -5.05 11.75 -3.93
CA GLY A 50 -4.46 10.51 -3.41
C GLY A 50 -3.59 9.82 -4.46
N LEU A 51 -2.41 9.35 -4.06
CA LEU A 51 -1.56 8.46 -4.85
C LEU A 51 -1.70 7.03 -4.32
N PHE A 52 -2.06 6.09 -5.19
CA PHE A 52 -2.30 4.70 -4.83
C PHE A 52 -1.37 3.77 -5.63
N ASP A 53 -0.59 2.95 -4.93
CA ASP A 53 0.14 1.86 -5.57
C ASP A 53 -0.77 0.64 -5.72
N ILE A 54 -1.29 0.47 -6.93
CA ILE A 54 -2.14 -0.66 -7.32
C ILE A 54 -1.37 -1.69 -8.16
N SER A 55 -0.04 -1.73 -8.09
CA SER A 55 0.79 -2.60 -8.94
C SER A 55 0.58 -4.09 -8.70
N HIS A 56 -0.09 -4.48 -7.62
CA HIS A 56 -0.55 -5.85 -7.39
C HIS A 56 -1.69 -6.27 -8.34
N MET A 57 -2.39 -5.30 -8.95
CA MET A 57 -3.38 -5.55 -9.99
C MET A 57 -2.71 -6.07 -11.26
N LYS A 58 -3.47 -6.85 -12.04
CA LYS A 58 -2.99 -7.45 -13.28
C LYS A 58 -3.67 -6.80 -14.47
N LEU A 59 -2.89 -6.32 -15.42
CA LEU A 59 -3.38 -6.07 -16.78
C LEU A 59 -3.46 -7.41 -17.51
N PHE A 60 -4.59 -7.66 -18.16
CA PHE A 60 -4.76 -8.79 -19.07
C PHE A 60 -4.85 -8.24 -20.51
N PRO A 61 -4.30 -8.97 -21.49
CA PRO A 61 -4.44 -8.63 -22.91
C PRO A 61 -5.87 -8.81 -23.41
#